data_AF-A0A4Q2UCZ1-F1
#
_entry.id   AF-A0A4Q2UCZ1-F1
#
_cell.length_a   1.000
_cell.length_b   1.000
_cell.length_c   1.000
_cell.angle_alpha   90.00
_cell.angle_beta   90.00
_cell.angle_gamma   90.00
#
_symmetry.space_group_name_H-M   'P 1'
#
loop_
_entity.id
_entity.type
_entity.pdbx_description
1 polymer ?
#
loop_
_entity_poly.entity_id
_entity_poly.type
_entity_poly.pdbx_seq_one_letter_code
_entity_poly.pdbx_strand_id
1 'polypeptide(L)'
;MEAHNFRELNVWQLARGLVKDIYGLTARFSASERFGLTSQLRRATVSVPSNIAEGSGRSDKDFVRFLAISLSSAYEVETQLILACDLQFVHQAEVEKLIANVQEIQRMIYGLQRKLTRGFLHSLWLPLPILSRTFGRYGIFLLTSFFFPPN
;
A
#
# COMPACT_ATOMS: atom_id res chain seq x y z
N MET A 1 -5.86 3.02 -19.64
CA MET A 1 -5.69 2.64 -18.23
C MET A 1 -7.03 2.82 -17.57
N GLU A 2 -7.64 1.72 -17.15
CA GLU A 2 -8.85 1.79 -16.32
C GLU A 2 -8.43 2.29 -14.94
N ALA A 3 -8.98 3.42 -14.51
CA ALA A 3 -8.77 3.90 -13.15
C ALA A 3 -9.36 2.86 -12.19
N HIS A 4 -8.56 2.39 -11.23
CA HIS A 4 -9.11 1.54 -10.18
C HIS A 4 -10.09 2.40 -9.37
N ASN A 5 -11.36 2.01 -9.29
CA ASN A 5 -12.30 2.68 -8.40
C ASN A 5 -11.85 2.44 -6.96
N PHE A 6 -11.10 3.39 -6.39
CA PHE A 6 -10.53 3.24 -5.04
C PHE A 6 -11.58 2.94 -3.98
N ARG A 7 -12.85 3.30 -4.21
CA ARG A 7 -13.97 3.02 -3.30
C ARG A 7 -14.23 1.52 -3.13
N GLU A 8 -13.81 0.70 -4.09
CA GLU A 8 -13.92 -0.77 -4.05
C GLU A 8 -12.69 -1.43 -3.42
N LEU A 9 -11.62 -0.69 -3.16
CA LEU A 9 -10.44 -1.24 -2.50
C LEU A 9 -10.73 -1.42 -1.00
N ASN A 10 -10.74 -2.67 -0.54
CA ASN A 10 -10.93 -3.00 0.88
C ASN A 10 -9.93 -2.24 1.78
N VAL A 11 -8.68 -2.06 1.33
CA VAL A 11 -7.65 -1.33 2.06
C VAL A 11 -8.01 0.15 2.24
N TRP A 12 -8.64 0.75 1.24
CA TRP A 12 -9.13 2.13 1.31
C TRP A 12 -10.33 2.25 2.26
N GLN A 13 -11.27 1.29 2.19
CA GLN A 13 -12.44 1.26 3.08
C GLN A 13 -12.03 1.13 4.54
N LEU A 14 -11.08 0.23 4.84
CA LEU A 14 -10.53 0.05 6.19
C LEU A 14 -9.78 1.30 6.66
N ALA A 15 -8.94 1.89 5.80
CA ALA A 15 -8.23 3.14 6.12
C ALA A 15 -9.19 4.32 6.37
N ARG A 16 -10.29 4.42 5.62
CA ARG A 16 -11.35 5.41 5.86
C ARG A 16 -12.04 5.18 7.21
N GLY A 17 -12.29 3.92 7.58
CA GLY A 17 -12.81 3.57 8.90
C GLY A 17 -11.85 4.00 10.02
N LEU A 18 -10.57 3.71 9.86
CA LEU A 18 -9.51 4.11 10.79
C LEU A 18 -9.47 5.63 11.01
N VAL A 19 -9.64 6.45 9.95
CA VAL A 19 -9.74 7.91 10.10
C VAL A 19 -10.86 8.30 11.08
N LYS A 20 -12.05 7.72 10.94
CA LYS A 20 -13.18 8.00 11.83
C LYS A 20 -12.84 7.65 13.28
N ASP A 21 -12.25 6.48 13.50
CA ASP A 21 -11.95 5.99 14.83
C ASP A 21 -10.85 6.83 15.51
N ILE A 22 -9.80 7.22 14.77
CA ILE A 22 -8.74 8.10 15.27
C ILE A 22 -9.26 9.49 15.62
N TYR A 23 -10.16 10.06 14.82
CA TYR A 23 -10.80 11.33 15.15
C TYR A 23 -11.64 11.22 16.43
N GLY A 24 -12.35 10.10 16.62
CA GLY A 24 -13.08 9.81 17.85
C GLY A 24 -12.18 9.69 19.07
N LEU A 25 -11.08 8.92 18.96
CA LEU A 25 -10.09 8.74 20.03
C LEU A 25 -9.48 10.09 20.46
N THR A 26 -8.94 10.83 19.48
CA THR A 26 -8.22 12.08 19.71
C THR A 26 -9.12 13.25 20.12
N ALA A 27 -10.44 13.14 19.97
CA ALA A 27 -11.35 14.16 20.50
C ALA A 27 -11.35 14.25 22.03
N ARG A 28 -10.85 13.20 22.71
CA ARG A 28 -10.74 13.14 24.18
C ARG A 28 -9.40 13.63 24.71
N PHE A 29 -8.44 13.95 23.84
CA PHE A 29 -7.12 14.42 24.25
C PHE A 29 -7.24 15.83 24.83
N SER A 30 -6.30 16.21 25.70
CA SER A 30 -6.28 17.56 26.27
C SER A 30 -6.11 18.63 25.18
N ALA A 31 -6.67 19.82 25.42
CA ALA A 31 -6.58 20.93 24.46
C ALA A 31 -5.13 21.38 24.20
N SER A 32 -4.21 21.17 25.15
CA SER A 32 -2.78 21.49 25.00
C SER A 32 -2.12 20.66 23.89
N GLU A 33 -2.59 19.43 23.65
CA GLU A 33 -2.04 18.53 22.62
C GLU A 33 -2.68 18.69 21.25
N ARG A 34 -3.58 19.68 21.08
CA ARG A 34 -4.27 19.93 19.82
C ARG A 34 -3.30 20.15 18.66
N PHE A 35 -2.20 20.86 18.90
CA PHE A 35 -1.14 21.12 17.92
C PHE A 35 0.04 20.15 18.02
N GLY A 36 0.10 19.35 19.10
CA GLY A 36 1.07 18.29 19.31
C GLY A 36 0.63 16.98 18.65
N LEU A 37 0.54 15.92 19.45
CA LEU A 37 0.30 14.54 18.99
C LEU A 37 -1.03 14.40 18.24
N THR A 38 -2.06 15.14 18.66
CA THR A 38 -3.39 15.10 18.00
C THR A 38 -3.30 15.49 16.53
N SER A 39 -2.58 16.56 16.23
CA SER A 39 -2.49 17.07 14.85
C SER A 39 -1.70 16.13 13.96
N GLN A 40 -0.60 15.57 14.48
CA GLN A 40 0.25 14.65 13.75
C GLN A 40 -0.51 13.35 13.44
N LEU A 41 -1.21 12.80 14.43
CA LEU A 41 -1.93 11.53 14.30
C LEU A 41 -3.07 11.63 13.30
N ARG A 42 -3.83 12.73 13.35
CA ARG A 42 -4.90 12.98 12.37
C ARG A 42 -4.36 13.16 10.96
N ARG A 43 -3.26 13.90 10.77
CA ARG A 43 -2.66 14.12 9.44
C ARG A 43 -2.12 12.82 8.86
N ALA A 44 -1.34 12.06 9.64
CA ALA A 44 -0.81 10.77 9.22
C ALA A 44 -1.96 9.82 8.84
N THR A 45 -3.00 9.74 9.67
CA THR A 45 -4.15 8.85 9.40
C THR A 45 -4.92 9.25 8.14
N VAL A 46 -5.16 10.55 7.91
CA VAL A 46 -5.84 11.04 6.69
C VAL A 46 -4.98 10.82 5.44
N SER A 47 -3.65 10.89 5.57
CA SER A 47 -2.71 10.67 4.47
C SER A 47 -2.83 9.25 3.88
N VAL A 48 -3.11 8.22 4.71
CA VAL A 48 -3.21 6.82 4.27
C VAL A 48 -4.25 6.61 3.16
N PRO A 49 -5.56 6.86 3.37
CA PRO A 49 -6.57 6.70 2.32
C PRO A 49 -6.45 7.74 1.21
N SER A 50 -5.92 8.94 1.50
CA SER A 50 -5.75 10.00 0.49
C SER A 50 -4.75 9.58 -0.58
N ASN A 51 -3.59 9.06 -0.18
CA ASN A 51 -2.57 8.58 -1.11
C ASN A 51 -3.03 7.31 -1.87
N ILE A 52 -3.81 6.41 -1.25
CA ILE A 52 -4.41 5.27 -1.96
C ILE A 52 -5.34 5.77 -3.07
N ALA A 53 -6.22 6.73 -2.77
CA ALA A 53 -7.16 7.27 -3.74
C ALA A 53 -6.43 8.01 -4.86
N GLU A 54 -5.45 8.86 -4.54
CA GLU A 54 -4.68 9.61 -5.53
C GLU A 54 -3.89 8.70 -6.47
N GLY A 55 -3.26 7.64 -5.94
CA GLY A 55 -2.51 6.68 -6.72
C GLY A 55 -3.36 5.79 -7.62
N SER A 56 -4.60 5.47 -7.21
CA SER A 56 -5.49 4.54 -7.94
C SER A 56 -5.87 4.98 -9.35
N GLY A 57 -5.79 6.29 -9.65
CA GLY A 57 -6.03 6.87 -10.96
C GLY A 57 -4.77 7.02 -11.83
N ARG A 58 -3.61 6.50 -11.36
CA ARG A 58 -2.31 6.61 -12.04
C ARG A 58 -1.85 5.26 -12.59
N SER A 59 -0.68 5.25 -13.23
CA SER A 59 -0.09 4.01 -13.75
C SER A 59 0.24 3.06 -12.59
N ASP A 60 0.33 1.75 -12.84
CA ASP A 60 0.72 0.79 -11.78
C ASP A 60 2.02 1.18 -11.09
N LYS A 61 3.01 1.67 -11.86
CA LYS A 61 4.29 2.16 -11.33
C LYS A 61 4.09 3.35 -10.39
N ASP A 62 3.28 4.32 -10.78
CA ASP A 62 3.00 5.49 -9.93
C ASP A 62 2.14 5.11 -8.73
N PHE A 63 1.15 4.23 -8.92
CA PHE A 63 0.30 3.75 -7.84
C PHE A 63 1.14 3.06 -6.76
N VAL A 64 2.12 2.24 -7.14
CA VAL A 64 3.09 1.65 -6.19
C VAL A 64 3.84 2.72 -5.37
N ARG A 65 4.20 3.85 -5.97
CA ARG A 65 4.85 4.98 -5.27
C ARG A 65 3.90 5.62 -4.26
N PHE A 66 2.65 5.89 -4.65
CA PHE A 66 1.63 6.41 -3.74
C PHE A 66 1.33 5.45 -2.60
N LEU A 67 1.28 4.14 -2.88
CA LEU A 67 1.13 3.10 -1.86
C LEU A 67 2.30 3.08 -0.88
N ALA A 68 3.53 3.39 -1.32
CA ALA A 68 4.68 3.49 -0.42
C ALA A 68 4.54 4.68 0.54
N ILE A 69 4.00 5.81 0.06
CA ILE A 69 3.68 6.97 0.91
C ILE A 69 2.59 6.60 1.92
N SER A 70 1.50 5.97 1.46
CA SER A 70 0.45 5.46 2.36
C SER A 70 0.99 4.52 3.43
N LEU A 71 1.91 3.61 3.06
CA LEU A 71 2.54 2.68 3.99
C LEU A 71 3.38 3.41 5.04
N SER A 72 4.18 4.40 4.62
CA SER A 72 4.97 5.23 5.54
C SER A 72 4.07 5.98 6.52
N SER A 73 2.95 6.56 6.05
CA SER A 73 1.97 7.19 6.94
C SER A 73 1.31 6.19 7.88
N ALA A 74 1.07 4.94 7.47
CA ALA A 74 0.51 3.91 8.35
C ALA A 74 1.48 3.53 9.49
N TYR A 75 2.78 3.45 9.23
CA TYR A 75 3.80 3.25 10.29
C TYR A 75 3.87 4.43 11.26
N GLU A 76 3.70 5.66 10.75
CA GLU A 76 3.64 6.86 11.59
C GLU A 76 2.41 6.82 12.52
N VAL A 77 1.24 6.40 12.02
CA VAL A 77 0.03 6.24 12.83
C VAL A 77 0.23 5.21 13.95
N GLU A 78 0.80 4.04 13.64
CA GLU A 78 1.09 3.01 14.64
C GLU A 78 2.03 3.55 15.73
N THR A 79 3.13 4.19 15.32
CA THR A 79 4.09 4.81 16.24
C THR A 79 3.39 5.82 17.15
N GLN A 80 2.55 6.69 16.61
CA GLN A 80 1.88 7.72 17.39
C GLN A 80 0.77 7.19 18.31
N LEU A 81 0.14 6.06 17.97
CA LEU A 81 -0.77 5.35 18.88
C LEU A 81 -0.02 4.75 20.07
N ILE A 82 1.17 4.18 19.84
CA ILE A 82 2.05 3.67 20.90
C ILE A 82 2.47 4.85 21.81
N LEU A 83 2.94 5.94 21.24
CA LEU A 83 3.32 7.14 21.99
C LEU A 83 2.15 7.73 22.79
N ALA A 84 0.91 7.69 22.26
CA ALA A 84 -0.26 8.15 22.99
C ALA A 84 -0.51 7.32 24.27
N CYS A 85 -0.16 6.02 24.26
CA CYS A 85 -0.23 5.17 25.44
C CYS A 85 0.90 5.45 26.41
N ASP A 86 2.14 5.58 25.90
CA ASP A 86 3.33 5.86 26.71
C ASP A 86 3.20 7.20 27.47
N LEU A 87 2.57 8.19 26.83
CA LEU A 87 2.27 9.50 27.41
C LEU A 87 0.97 9.52 28.24
N GLN A 88 0.33 8.36 28.43
CA GLN A 88 -0.88 8.18 29.22
C GLN A 88 -2.08 9.01 28.74
N PHE A 89 -2.15 9.36 27.45
CA PHE A 89 -3.31 10.03 26.87
C PHE A 89 -4.49 9.08 26.65
N VAL A 90 -4.20 7.80 26.48
CA VAL A 90 -5.19 6.72 26.26
C VAL A 90 -4.70 5.43 26.92
N HIS A 91 -5.64 4.55 27.28
CA HIS A 91 -5.27 3.23 27.77
C HIS A 91 -4.95 2.27 26.61
N GLN A 92 -4.04 1.33 26.86
CA GLN A 92 -3.64 0.31 25.89
C GLN A 92 -4.83 -0.44 25.27
N ALA A 93 -5.82 -0.79 26.10
CA ALA A 93 -7.03 -1.49 25.66
C ALA A 93 -7.85 -0.69 24.64
N GLU A 94 -7.76 0.64 24.65
CA GLU A 94 -8.48 1.52 23.72
C GLU A 94 -7.82 1.56 22.34
N VAL A 95 -6.49 1.38 22.27
CA VAL A 95 -5.75 1.44 21.01
C VAL A 95 -5.46 0.08 20.39
N GLU A 96 -5.59 -1.02 21.12
CA GLU A 96 -5.22 -2.36 20.65
C GLU A 96 -5.91 -2.72 19.33
N LYS A 97 -7.22 -2.47 19.25
CA LYS A 97 -7.99 -2.67 18.01
C LYS A 97 -7.54 -1.73 16.88
N LEU A 98 -7.15 -0.50 17.21
CA LEU A 98 -6.69 0.49 16.22
C LEU A 98 -5.33 0.08 15.64
N ILE A 99 -4.41 -0.36 16.49
CA ILE A 99 -3.10 -0.88 16.09
C ILE A 99 -3.29 -2.12 15.19
N ALA A 100 -4.17 -3.05 15.57
CA ALA A 100 -4.47 -4.20 14.74
C ALA A 100 -5.03 -3.81 13.35
N ASN A 101 -5.92 -2.81 13.30
CA ASN A 101 -6.44 -2.27 12.03
C ASN A 101 -5.33 -1.61 11.19
N VAL A 102 -4.41 -0.87 11.81
CA VAL A 102 -3.26 -0.25 11.13
C VAL A 102 -2.35 -1.32 10.53
N GLN A 103 -2.04 -2.37 11.28
CA GLN A 103 -1.22 -3.49 10.82
C GLN A 103 -1.88 -4.27 9.68
N GLU A 104 -3.21 -4.45 9.72
CA GLU A 104 -3.97 -5.00 8.59
C GLU A 104 -3.82 -4.11 7.35
N ILE A 105 -4.00 -2.79 7.48
CA ILE A 105 -3.80 -1.84 6.37
C ILE A 105 -2.39 -1.96 5.79
N GLN A 106 -1.35 -2.00 6.63
CA GLN A 106 0.04 -2.17 6.19
C GLN A 106 0.22 -3.46 5.37
N ARG A 107 -0.31 -4.59 5.85
CA ARG A 107 -0.27 -5.87 5.12
C ARG A 107 -1.01 -5.81 3.78
N MET A 108 -2.19 -5.18 3.75
CA MET A 108 -2.98 -5.02 2.53
C MET A 108 -2.28 -4.13 1.50
N ILE A 109 -1.64 -3.03 1.94
CA ILE A 109 -0.84 -2.16 1.08
C ILE A 109 0.34 -2.95 0.48
N TYR A 110 1.09 -3.68 1.30
CA TYR A 110 2.17 -4.55 0.83
C TYR A 110 1.70 -5.58 -0.20
N GLY A 111 0.57 -6.23 0.07
CA GLY A 111 -0.04 -7.20 -0.85
C GLY A 111 -0.40 -6.57 -2.20
N LEU A 112 -0.98 -5.36 -2.18
CA LEU A 112 -1.35 -4.62 -3.37
C LEU A 112 -0.12 -4.18 -4.17
N GLN A 113 0.91 -3.65 -3.53
CA GLN A 113 2.17 -3.31 -4.19
C GLN A 113 2.78 -4.53 -4.90
N ARG A 114 2.83 -5.68 -4.23
CA ARG A 114 3.33 -6.93 -4.83
C ARG A 114 2.51 -7.42 -6.02
N LYS A 115 1.19 -7.17 -6.03
CA LYS A 115 0.31 -7.52 -7.15
C LYS A 115 0.60 -6.63 -8.36
N LEU A 116 0.68 -5.32 -8.16
CA LEU A 116 0.94 -4.33 -9.22
C LEU A 116 2.33 -4.51 -9.84
N THR A 117 3.37 -4.74 -9.03
CA THR A 117 4.73 -4.96 -9.53
C THR A 117 4.87 -6.26 -10.33
N ARG A 118 4.17 -7.34 -9.96
CA ARG A 118 4.17 -8.59 -10.72
C ARG A 118 3.42 -8.48 -12.06
N GLY A 119 2.34 -7.71 -12.10
CA GLY A 119 1.62 -7.42 -13.35
C GLY A 119 2.52 -6.76 -14.40
N PHE A 120 3.37 -5.83 -13.97
CA PHE A 120 4.36 -5.19 -14.83
C PHE A 120 5.38 -6.18 -15.40
N LEU A 121 5.97 -7.04 -14.56
CA LEU A 121 6.99 -8.00 -15.01
C LEU A 121 6.44 -9.04 -16.00
N HIS A 122 5.19 -9.48 -15.86
CA HIS A 122 4.60 -10.44 -16.79
C HIS A 122 4.38 -9.83 -18.19
N SER A 123 4.11 -8.53 -18.28
CA SER A 123 3.99 -7.82 -19.56
C SER A 123 5.31 -7.67 -20.32
N LEU A 124 6.45 -7.69 -19.62
CA LEU A 124 7.79 -7.64 -20.24
C LEU A 124 8.26 -9.00 -20.77
N TRP A 125 7.66 -10.11 -20.33
CA TRP A 125 8.05 -11.48 -20.65
C TRP A 125 7.01 -12.25 -21.48
N LEU A 126 6.10 -11.54 -22.16
CA LEU A 126 5.31 -12.20 -23.20
C LEU A 126 6.27 -12.60 -24.33
N PRO A 127 6.38 -13.89 -24.70
CA PRO A 127 7.08 -14.26 -25.92
C PRO A 127 6.39 -13.50 -27.05
N LEU A 128 7.17 -12.70 -27.80
CA LEU A 128 6.66 -12.05 -29.01
C LEU A 128 5.90 -13.10 -29.82
N PRO A 129 4.69 -12.79 -30.33
CA PRO A 129 3.97 -13.74 -31.16
C PRO A 129 4.93 -14.18 -32.26
N ILE A 130 5.26 -15.47 -32.25
CA ILE A 130 6.12 -16.09 -33.24
C ILE A 130 5.39 -15.81 -34.55
N LEU A 131 5.90 -14.85 -35.33
CA LEU A 131 5.58 -14.75 -36.74
C LEU A 131 6.01 -16.10 -37.31
N SER A 132 5.07 -17.03 -37.42
CA SER A 132 5.24 -18.25 -38.20
C SER A 132 5.28 -17.85 -39.66
N ARG A 133 6.37 -17.17 -40.04
CA ARG A 133 6.85 -17.14 -41.41
C ARG A 133 7.24 -18.58 -41.71
N THR A 134 6.46 -19.20 -42.58
CA THR A 134 6.82 -20.41 -43.31
C THR A 134 8.26 -20.27 -43.81
N PHE A 135 9.21 -20.94 -43.16
CA PHE A 135 10.59 -21.04 -43.63
C PHE A 135 10.66 -22.21 -44.61
N GLY A 136 10.86 -21.89 -45.88
CA GLY A 136 11.40 -22.83 -46.84
C GLY A 136 12.80 -23.28 -46.38
N ARG A 137 12.96 -24.60 -46.29
CA ARG A 137 14.17 -25.41 -46.51
C ARG A 137 15.50 -24.64 -46.47
N TYR A 138 16.31 -24.94 -45.44
CA TYR A 138 17.77 -25.22 -45.45
C TYR A 138 18.42 -24.76 -44.12
N GLY A 139 18.82 -25.73 -43.28
CA GLY A 139 20.12 -25.70 -42.59
C GLY A 139 20.29 -25.08 -41.17
N ILE A 140 20.17 -25.93 -40.14
CA ILE A 140 21.06 -26.14 -38.95
C ILE A 140 21.53 -24.94 -38.07
N PHE A 141 21.11 -24.90 -36.79
CA PHE A 141 21.94 -25.18 -35.58
C PHE A 141 21.14 -24.87 -34.29
N LEU A 142 20.88 -25.89 -33.47
CA LEU A 142 20.35 -25.75 -32.11
C LEU A 142 21.52 -25.46 -31.16
N LEU A 143 21.56 -24.25 -30.59
CA LEU A 143 22.27 -24.00 -29.33
C LEU A 143 21.21 -23.79 -28.24
N THR A 144 20.84 -24.89 -27.60
CA THR A 144 20.19 -24.87 -26.29
C THR A 144 21.25 -24.54 -25.24
N SER A 145 21.35 -23.28 -24.83
CA SER A 145 22.07 -22.91 -23.61
C SER A 145 21.06 -22.60 -22.52
N PHE A 146 20.94 -23.56 -21.60
CA PHE A 146 20.40 -23.42 -20.26
C PHE A 146 20.95 -22.15 -19.59
N PHE A 147 20.07 -21.36 -18.98
CA PHE A 147 20.42 -20.48 -17.87
C PHE A 147 19.35 -20.60 -16.79
N PHE A 148 19.63 -21.40 -15.77
CA PHE A 148 19.01 -21.30 -14.46
C PHE A 148 19.59 -20.09 -13.72
N PRO A 149 18.81 -19.37 -12.89
CA PRO A 149 19.38 -18.42 -11.92
C PRO A 149 19.90 -19.15 -10.67
N PRO A 150 20.95 -18.66 -9.99
CA PRO A 150 21.43 -19.25 -8.73
C PRO A 150 20.59 -18.77 -7.54
N ASN A 151 20.68 -19.53 -6.44
CA ASN A 151 19.97 -19.39 -5.16
C ASN A 151 20.00 -17.98 -4.54
#